data_AF-A0A371MFM5-F1
#
_entry.id   AF-A0A371MFM5-F1
#
_cell.length_a   1.000
_cell.length_b   1.000
_cell.length_c   1.000
_cell.angle_alpha   90.00
_cell.angle_beta   90.00
_cell.angle_gamma   90.00
#
_symmetry.space_group_name_H-M   'P 1'
#
loop_
_entity.id
_entity.type
_entity.pdbx_description
1 polymer ?
#
loop_
_entity_poly.entity_id
_entity_poly.type
_entity_poly.pdbx_seq_one_letter_code
_entity_poly.pdbx_strand_id
1 'polypeptide(L)'
;MNDARGSSDPSAVRSLAVTTDDLVTALEANRRGDDPVVLRVTPPFYGRMRARIHRTGGEASDYADPEPIHLDPRVFVADDAPAYPEPDETRPEPYEVEAHHEHHTKAVRAWRSAVRDHLREAVALPTDDGPHEVEVKYLG
;
A
#
# COMPACT_ATOMS: atom_id res chain seq x y z
N MET A 1 -10.97 25.44 -18.21
CA MET A 1 -9.96 24.90 -19.16
C MET A 1 -9.97 23.40 -18.99
N ASN A 2 -10.05 22.66 -20.09
CA ASN A 2 -10.35 21.23 -20.12
C ASN A 2 -9.03 20.44 -19.98
N ASP A 3 -8.61 20.12 -18.75
CA ASP A 3 -7.43 19.28 -18.44
C ASP A 3 -7.71 17.79 -18.72
N ALA A 4 -8.13 17.48 -19.96
CA ALA A 4 -8.53 16.13 -20.36
C ALA A 4 -7.45 15.38 -21.16
N ARG A 5 -6.22 15.90 -21.24
CA ARG A 5 -5.07 15.16 -21.81
C ARG A 5 -4.23 14.61 -20.67
N GLY A 6 -4.20 13.29 -20.55
CA GLY A 6 -3.32 12.61 -19.61
C GLY A 6 -1.84 12.83 -19.98
N SER A 7 -1.00 12.91 -18.96
CA SER A 7 0.45 13.11 -19.05
C SER A 7 1.17 11.76 -19.07
N SER A 8 2.34 11.70 -19.72
CA SER A 8 3.28 10.59 -19.50
C SER A 8 4.17 10.81 -18.27
N ASP A 9 4.21 12.04 -17.76
CA ASP A 9 5.00 12.45 -16.59
C ASP A 9 4.16 12.36 -15.29
N PRO A 10 4.62 11.58 -14.28
CA PRO A 10 4.01 11.50 -12.95
C PRO A 10 3.85 12.84 -12.21
N SER A 11 4.65 13.87 -12.53
CA SER A 11 4.54 15.21 -11.93
C SER A 11 3.16 15.85 -12.14
N ALA A 12 2.39 15.35 -13.12
CA ALA A 12 1.02 15.77 -13.36
C ALA A 12 0.05 15.38 -12.23
N VAL A 13 0.39 14.39 -11.41
CA VAL A 13 -0.43 13.92 -10.29
C VAL A 13 -0.37 14.93 -9.13
N ARG A 14 -1.52 15.30 -8.57
CA ARG A 14 -1.60 16.21 -7.40
C ARG A 14 -2.18 15.54 -6.17
N SER A 15 -3.01 14.52 -6.37
CA SER A 15 -3.59 13.72 -5.30
C SER A 15 -3.74 12.27 -5.69
N LEU A 16 -3.54 11.38 -4.73
CA LEU A 16 -3.64 9.94 -4.89
C LEU A 16 -4.73 9.36 -3.97
N ALA A 17 -5.80 8.83 -4.57
CA ALA A 17 -6.80 8.08 -3.83
C ALA A 17 -6.29 6.66 -3.53
N VAL A 18 -6.45 6.20 -2.29
CA VAL A 18 -6.01 4.86 -1.84
C VAL A 18 -7.11 4.24 -1.00
N THR A 19 -7.51 3.00 -1.30
CA THR A 19 -8.42 2.28 -0.41
C THR A 19 -7.65 1.86 0.85
N THR A 20 -8.12 2.25 2.04
CA THR A 20 -7.42 1.92 3.30
C THR A 20 -7.26 0.42 3.47
N ASP A 21 -8.28 -0.36 3.12
CA ASP A 21 -8.24 -1.82 3.25
C ASP A 21 -7.29 -2.48 2.24
N ASP A 22 -7.16 -1.94 1.02
CA ASP A 22 -6.18 -2.39 0.03
C ASP A 22 -4.75 -2.17 0.54
N LEU A 23 -4.49 -1.00 1.15
CA LEU A 23 -3.19 -0.68 1.74
C LEU A 23 -2.82 -1.63 2.89
N VAL A 24 -3.73 -1.82 3.85
CA VAL A 24 -3.49 -2.71 5.00
C VAL A 24 -3.32 -4.16 4.52
N THR A 25 -4.08 -4.58 3.52
CA THR A 25 -3.93 -5.91 2.91
C THR A 25 -2.57 -6.08 2.22
N ALA A 26 -2.07 -5.05 1.53
CA ALA A 26 -0.72 -5.08 0.95
C ALA A 26 0.38 -5.16 2.02
N LEU A 27 0.26 -4.39 3.11
CA LEU A 27 1.18 -4.46 4.26
C LEU A 27 1.23 -5.86 4.87
N GLU A 28 0.07 -6.49 5.06
CA GLU A 28 -0.06 -7.85 5.60
C GLU A 28 0.51 -8.91 4.63
N ALA A 29 0.19 -8.81 3.34
CA ALA A 29 0.67 -9.75 2.33
C ALA A 29 2.20 -9.78 2.22
N ASN A 30 2.85 -8.62 2.33
CA ASN A 30 4.31 -8.50 2.28
C ASN A 30 5.04 -9.10 3.50
N ARG A 31 4.32 -9.60 4.53
CA ARG A 31 4.91 -10.38 5.62
C ARG A 31 4.98 -11.87 5.33
N ARG A 32 4.10 -12.36 4.45
CA ARG A 32 3.87 -13.80 4.26
C ARG A 32 4.21 -14.30 2.85
N GLY A 33 4.28 -13.40 1.86
CA GLY A 33 4.44 -13.77 0.45
C GLY A 33 5.86 -13.60 -0.07
N ASP A 34 6.24 -14.45 -1.03
CA ASP A 34 7.48 -14.33 -1.81
C ASP A 34 7.39 -13.21 -2.86
N ASP A 35 6.20 -12.98 -3.41
CA ASP A 35 5.92 -11.95 -4.41
C ASP A 35 5.53 -10.62 -3.74
N PRO A 36 6.22 -9.50 -4.04
CA PRO A 36 5.85 -8.20 -3.51
C PRO A 36 4.44 -7.76 -3.92
N VAL A 37 3.70 -7.22 -2.96
CA VAL A 37 2.40 -6.57 -3.15
C VAL A 37 2.60 -5.06 -3.00
N VAL A 38 2.25 -4.33 -4.05
CA VAL A 38 2.47 -2.89 -4.22
C VAL A 38 1.15 -2.15 -4.44
N LEU A 39 1.19 -0.83 -4.34
CA LEU A 39 0.11 0.05 -4.77
C LEU A 39 0.50 0.64 -6.13
N ARG A 40 -0.23 0.23 -7.19
CA ARG A 40 0.03 0.63 -8.57
C ARG A 40 -0.75 1.87 -8.98
N VAL A 41 -0.07 2.83 -9.59
CA VAL A 41 -0.66 4.00 -10.26
C VAL A 41 -0.45 3.84 -11.76
N THR A 42 -1.55 3.69 -12.50
CA THR A 42 -1.49 3.36 -13.94
C THR A 42 -1.61 4.61 -14.80
N PRO A 43 -0.67 4.86 -15.73
CA PRO A 43 -0.74 5.96 -16.68
C PRO A 43 -1.86 5.78 -17.72
N PRO A 44 -2.21 6.84 -18.48
CA PRO A 44 -1.64 8.18 -18.40
C PRO A 44 -1.99 8.89 -17.09
N PHE A 45 -1.10 9.77 -16.63
CA PHE A 45 -1.21 10.44 -15.35
C PHE A 45 -2.10 11.69 -15.44
N TYR A 46 -2.98 11.84 -14.46
CA TYR A 46 -3.88 12.97 -14.32
C TYR A 46 -3.73 13.61 -12.94
N GLY A 47 -4.25 14.84 -12.77
CA GLY A 47 -4.19 15.54 -11.48
C GLY A 47 -4.74 14.75 -10.29
N ARG A 48 -5.72 13.86 -10.52
CA ARG A 48 -6.26 12.96 -9.51
C ARG A 48 -6.10 11.52 -9.98
N MET A 49 -5.28 10.76 -9.27
CA MET A 49 -5.05 9.35 -9.55
C MET A 49 -5.59 8.47 -8.44
N ARG A 50 -5.68 7.16 -8.71
CA ARG A 50 -5.97 6.15 -7.70
C ARG A 50 -4.86 5.10 -7.71
N ALA A 51 -4.28 4.83 -6.54
CA ALA A 51 -3.40 3.68 -6.34
C ALA A 51 -4.26 2.45 -6.05
N ARG A 52 -3.93 1.32 -6.68
CA ARG A 52 -4.65 0.05 -6.48
C ARG A 52 -3.67 -1.06 -6.12
N ILE A 53 -4.09 -1.95 -5.21
CA ILE A 53 -3.30 -3.11 -4.84
C ILE A 53 -2.95 -3.96 -6.07
N HIS A 54 -1.70 -4.40 -6.15
CA HIS A 54 -1.17 -5.17 -7.27
C HIS A 54 -0.07 -6.11 -6.77
N ARG A 55 0.01 -7.33 -7.29
CA ARG A 55 1.08 -8.30 -6.99
C ARG A 55 2.08 -8.31 -8.15
N THR A 56 3.35 -8.05 -7.87
CA THR A 56 4.43 -8.13 -8.85
C THR A 56 4.89 -9.59 -8.97
N GLY A 57 5.00 -10.14 -10.18
CA GLY A 57 5.52 -11.51 -10.40
C GLY A 57 4.63 -12.46 -11.22
N GLY A 58 3.39 -12.05 -11.54
CA GLY A 58 2.44 -12.87 -12.29
C GLY A 58 2.18 -12.45 -13.75
N GLU A 59 2.72 -11.32 -14.20
CA GLU A 59 2.40 -10.73 -15.51
C GLU A 59 3.68 -10.58 -16.37
N ALA A 60 3.65 -11.11 -17.60
CA ALA A 60 4.60 -10.68 -18.63
C ALA A 60 4.35 -9.19 -18.85
N SER A 61 5.33 -8.35 -18.50
CA SER A 61 5.16 -6.89 -18.47
C SER A 61 5.24 -6.31 -19.88
N ASP A 62 4.18 -6.48 -20.67
CA ASP A 62 3.91 -5.69 -21.88
C ASP A 62 3.31 -4.34 -21.47
N TYR A 63 3.96 -3.60 -20.57
CA TYR A 63 3.54 -2.24 -20.27
C TYR A 63 3.91 -1.34 -21.45
N ALA A 64 2.93 -0.64 -22.01
CA ALA A 64 3.19 0.43 -22.96
C ALA A 64 3.82 1.62 -22.22
N ASP A 65 4.77 2.31 -22.86
CA ASP A 65 5.35 3.54 -22.30
C ASP A 65 4.28 4.64 -22.10
N PRO A 66 4.24 5.31 -20.94
CA PRO A 66 5.10 5.10 -19.77
C PRO A 66 4.64 3.94 -18.88
N GLU A 67 5.56 3.36 -18.11
CA GLU A 67 5.27 2.27 -17.18
C GLU A 67 4.43 2.73 -15.96
N PRO A 68 3.64 1.81 -15.35
CA PRO A 68 2.98 2.07 -14.08
C PRO A 68 3.96 2.36 -12.94
N ILE A 69 3.58 3.27 -12.04
CA ILE A 69 4.32 3.49 -10.80
C ILE A 69 3.91 2.43 -9.79
N HIS A 70 4.88 1.75 -9.19
CA HIS A 70 4.68 0.85 -8.06
C HIS A 70 5.19 1.49 -6.77
N LEU A 71 4.31 1.64 -5.79
CA LEU A 71 4.64 2.17 -4.47
C LEU A 71 4.65 1.03 -3.45
N ASP A 72 5.74 0.90 -2.70
CA ASP A 72 5.82 0.03 -1.52
C ASP A 72 4.75 0.50 -0.50
N PRO A 73 3.86 -0.37 0.01
CA PRO A 73 2.83 0.04 0.95
C PRO A 73 3.38 0.71 2.22
N ARG A 74 4.63 0.45 2.61
CA ARG A 74 5.28 1.06 3.78
C ARG A 74 5.47 2.57 3.63
N VAL A 75 5.51 3.11 2.41
CA VAL A 75 5.65 4.58 2.22
C VAL A 75 4.40 5.35 2.70
N PHE A 76 3.27 4.66 2.85
CA PHE A 76 2.00 5.24 3.31
C PHE A 76 1.81 5.21 4.83
N VAL A 77 2.74 4.64 5.60
CA VAL A 77 2.65 4.53 7.06
C VAL A 77 3.82 5.23 7.73
N ALA A 78 3.58 5.87 8.87
CA ALA A 78 4.62 6.46 9.70
C ALA A 78 5.59 5.37 10.21
N ASP A 79 6.85 5.77 10.45
CA ASP A 79 7.90 4.83 10.87
C ASP A 79 7.65 4.23 12.26
N ASP A 80 6.76 4.84 13.05
CA ASP A 80 6.31 4.39 14.37
C ASP A 80 5.05 3.49 14.32
N ALA A 81 4.57 3.14 13.12
CA ALA A 81 3.44 2.23 12.96
C ALA A 81 3.73 0.86 13.62
N PRO A 82 2.74 0.23 14.25
CA PRO A 82 2.94 -1.04 14.93
C PRO A 82 3.39 -2.14 13.95
N ALA A 83 4.33 -2.96 14.39
CA ALA A 83 4.76 -4.13 13.64
C ALA A 83 3.62 -5.16 13.52
N TYR A 84 3.64 -5.93 12.44
CA TYR A 84 2.73 -7.06 12.27
C TYR A 84 2.96 -8.08 13.40
N PRO A 85 1.91 -8.58 14.06
CA PRO A 85 2.05 -9.57 15.12
C PRO A 85 2.45 -10.92 14.53
N GLU A 86 3.57 -11.47 14.99
CA GLU A 86 4.06 -12.76 14.54
C GLU A 86 3.31 -13.92 15.26
N PRO A 87 3.20 -15.10 14.63
CA PRO A 87 2.57 -16.26 15.27
C PRO A 87 3.20 -16.59 16.63
N ASP A 88 4.52 -16.54 16.77
CA ASP A 88 5.19 -16.88 18.04
C ASP A 88 4.89 -15.89 19.18
N GLU A 89 4.69 -14.60 18.88
CA GLU A 89 4.34 -13.57 19.87
C GLU A 89 2.94 -13.76 20.46
N THR A 90 2.11 -14.51 19.75
CA THR A 90 0.69 -14.73 20.07
C THR A 90 0.43 -16.12 20.64
N ARG A 91 1.50 -16.89 20.90
CA ARG A 91 1.44 -18.27 21.38
C ARG A 91 1.04 -18.34 22.87
N PRO A 92 -0.04 -19.07 23.23
CA PRO A 92 -0.42 -19.25 24.63
C PRO A 92 0.47 -20.28 25.33
N GLU A 93 0.54 -20.18 26.66
CA GLU A 93 1.13 -21.20 27.52
C GLU A 93 0.13 -21.68 28.58
N PRO A 94 -0.22 -22.99 28.63
CA PRO A 94 0.22 -24.07 27.73
C PRO A 94 -0.29 -23.93 26.29
N TYR A 95 0.37 -24.60 25.33
CA TYR A 95 0.02 -24.51 23.92
C TYR A 95 -1.30 -25.21 23.60
N GLU A 96 -2.22 -24.47 23.00
CA GLU A 96 -3.48 -24.96 22.45
C GLU A 96 -3.74 -24.31 21.09
N VAL A 97 -4.00 -25.12 20.06
CA VAL A 97 -4.05 -24.67 18.65
C VAL A 97 -5.18 -23.66 18.44
N GLU A 98 -6.38 -23.96 18.95
CA GLU A 98 -7.54 -23.08 18.79
C GLU A 98 -7.35 -21.75 19.52
N ALA A 99 -6.82 -21.80 20.75
CA ALA A 99 -6.50 -20.60 21.53
C ALA A 99 -5.42 -19.75 20.86
N HIS A 100 -4.39 -20.39 20.29
CA HIS A 100 -3.35 -19.69 19.53
C HIS A 100 -3.94 -19.00 18.30
N HIS A 101 -4.73 -19.71 17.50
CA HIS A 101 -5.38 -19.14 16.31
C HIS A 101 -6.30 -17.96 16.67
N GLU A 102 -7.09 -18.08 17.73
CA GLU A 102 -7.98 -17.00 18.19
C GLU A 102 -7.17 -15.78 18.64
N HIS A 103 -6.14 -15.98 19.47
CA HIS A 103 -5.30 -14.90 19.98
C HIS A 103 -4.57 -14.18 18.84
N HIS A 104 -3.99 -14.94 17.91
CA HIS A 104 -3.33 -14.40 16.73
C HIS A 104 -4.30 -13.62 15.84
N THR A 105 -5.48 -14.16 15.56
CA THR A 105 -6.52 -13.47 14.78
C THR A 105 -6.93 -12.15 15.43
N LYS A 106 -7.07 -12.13 16.76
CA LYS A 106 -7.38 -10.91 17.51
C LYS A 106 -6.24 -9.89 17.43
N ALA A 107 -4.99 -10.34 17.58
CA ALA A 107 -3.81 -9.49 17.46
C ALA A 107 -3.72 -8.86 16.06
N VAL A 108 -3.91 -9.65 15.00
CA VAL A 108 -3.92 -9.16 13.61
C VAL A 108 -5.05 -8.13 13.41
N ARG A 109 -6.26 -8.37 13.92
CA ARG A 109 -7.36 -7.39 13.84
C ARG A 109 -7.02 -6.08 14.57
N ALA A 110 -6.43 -6.17 15.75
CA ALA A 110 -6.00 -4.99 16.51
C ALA A 110 -4.91 -4.21 15.75
N TRP A 111 -3.93 -4.91 15.18
CA TRP A 111 -2.90 -4.33 14.31
C TRP A 111 -3.50 -3.64 13.08
N ARG A 112 -4.44 -4.29 12.37
CA ARG A 112 -5.13 -3.69 11.20
C ARG A 112 -5.86 -2.41 11.55
N SER A 113 -6.39 -2.30 12.77
CA SER A 113 -7.00 -1.06 13.27
C SER A 113 -5.94 -0.01 13.56
N ALA A 114 -4.91 -0.37 14.34
CA ALA A 114 -3.88 0.56 14.78
C ALA A 114 -3.09 1.17 13.62
N VAL A 115 -2.74 0.40 12.59
CA VAL A 115 -2.04 0.93 11.39
C VAL A 115 -2.79 2.09 10.72
N ARG A 116 -4.12 2.14 10.81
CA ARG A 116 -4.93 3.21 10.21
C ARG A 116 -4.69 4.57 10.88
N ASP A 117 -4.29 4.56 12.14
CA ASP A 117 -3.97 5.76 12.90
C ASP A 117 -2.56 6.31 12.57
N HIS A 118 -1.77 5.56 11.80
CA HIS A 118 -0.40 5.91 11.41
C HIS A 118 -0.27 6.20 9.90
N LEU A 119 -1.38 6.47 9.21
CA LEU A 119 -1.36 6.77 7.78
C LEU A 119 -0.77 8.16 7.50
N ARG A 120 0.16 8.24 6.53
CA ARG A 120 0.74 9.51 6.09
C ARG A 120 -0.22 10.26 5.17
N GLU A 121 -0.33 11.58 5.36
CA GLU A 121 -1.19 12.42 4.53
C GLU A 121 -0.59 12.71 3.13
N ALA A 122 0.70 12.43 2.93
CA ALA A 122 1.41 12.63 1.68
C ALA A 122 2.44 11.53 1.42
N VAL A 123 2.71 11.28 0.14
CA VAL A 123 3.75 10.33 -0.33
C VAL A 123 4.50 10.92 -1.51
N ALA A 124 5.75 10.48 -1.70
CA ALA A 124 6.56 10.90 -2.84
C ALA A 124 6.45 9.89 -3.98
N LEU A 125 6.04 10.36 -5.17
CA LEU A 125 6.08 9.60 -6.41
C LEU A 125 7.48 9.69 -7.04
N PRO A 126 8.07 8.59 -7.51
CA PRO A 126 9.31 8.65 -8.28
C PRO A 126 9.05 9.31 -9.65
N THR A 127 9.91 10.26 -10.03
CA THR A 127 9.91 10.91 -11.35
C THR A 127 11.35 11.07 -11.84
N ASP A 128 11.53 11.36 -13.13
CA ASP A 128 12.86 11.57 -13.73
C ASP A 128 13.61 12.77 -13.13
N ASP A 129 12.88 13.80 -12.69
CA ASP A 129 13.43 15.01 -12.05
C ASP A 129 13.55 14.88 -10.52
N GLY A 130 13.22 13.71 -9.96
CA GLY A 130 13.28 13.41 -8.54
C GLY A 130 11.90 13.16 -7.90
N PRO A 131 11.84 12.97 -6.57
CA PRO A 131 10.59 12.64 -5.90
C PRO A 131 9.58 13.79 -5.94
N HIS A 132 8.35 13.50 -6.36
CA HIS A 132 7.23 14.45 -6.42
C HIS A 132 6.21 14.14 -5.33
N GLU A 133 6.09 15.02 -4.33
CA GLU A 133 5.18 14.83 -3.21
C GLU A 133 3.72 15.08 -3.62
N VAL A 134 2.83 14.14 -3.27
CA VAL A 134 1.39 14.21 -3.55
C VAL A 134 0.56 13.90 -2.32
N GLU A 135 -0.58 14.57 -2.21
CA GLU A 135 -1.54 14.35 -1.12
C GLU A 135 -2.24 12.99 -1.28
N VAL A 136 -2.39 12.26 -0.18
CA VAL A 136 -3.12 10.99 -0.16
C VAL A 136 -4.55 11.20 0.33
N LYS A 137 -5.50 10.63 -0.41
CA LYS A 137 -6.93 10.61 -0.05
C LYS A 137 -7.34 9.17 0.24
N TYR A 138 -7.43 8.83 1.52
CA TYR A 138 -7.87 7.51 1.95
C TYR A 138 -9.37 7.32 1.73
N LEU A 139 -9.74 6.16 1.20
CA LEU A 139 -11.11 5.73 0.95
C LEU A 139 -11.47 4.58 1.89
N GLY A 140 -12.65 4.69 2.51
CA GLY A 140 -13.23 3.63 3.35
C GLY A 140 -12.93 3.81 4.83
#